data_AF-A0A8H6UL02-F1
#
_entry.id   AF-A0A8H6UL02-F1
#
_cell.length_a   1.000
_cell.length_b   1.000
_cell.length_c   1.000
_cell.angle_alpha   90.00
_cell.angle_beta   90.00
_cell.angle_gamma   90.00
#
_symmetry.space_group_name_H-M   'P 1'
#
loop_
_entity.id
_entity.type
_entity.pdbx_description
1 polymer ?
#
loop_
_entity_poly.entity_id
_entity_poly.type
_entity_poly.pdbx_seq_one_letter_code
_entity_poly.pdbx_strand_id
1 'polypeptide(L)'
;MSIFKIDAAWAYTITQICGNLYPQRRNLNSRNKKTLVMNAMGSTLNNAHFTFFLNGLNNMKLQIWVGNNPVAEDRIEAMIKDTNPTRALNNLRSALSVIYYLNHPIAHDNWVSPANDVRTEWGRAELEWATAGNGREPVTEFWDEWLRDFMQDRTSRVRRFVQRWACEMRSYWAVRTGDTATQTLQVLQSLYNSASDLSIELDGLHEEPIA
;
A
#
# COMPACT_ATOMS: atom_id res chain seq x y z
N MET A 1 -16.93 -21.60 8.58
CA MET A 1 -15.62 -21.73 9.25
C MET A 1 -14.69 -20.67 8.68
N SER A 2 -14.45 -19.63 9.48
CA SER A 2 -13.46 -18.53 9.36
C SER A 2 -13.17 -17.87 7.99
N ILE A 3 -14.01 -16.91 7.60
CA ILE A 3 -13.74 -15.89 6.54
C ILE A 3 -13.44 -14.50 7.16
N PHE A 4 -13.41 -14.38 8.50
CA PHE A 4 -13.45 -13.10 9.22
C PHE A 4 -12.13 -12.68 9.92
N LYS A 5 -10.95 -12.91 9.32
CA LYS A 5 -9.67 -12.60 10.00
C LYS A 5 -8.85 -11.44 9.41
N ILE A 6 -9.22 -10.91 8.24
CA ILE A 6 -8.35 -9.96 7.53
C ILE A 6 -8.61 -8.50 7.95
N ASP A 7 -9.86 -8.11 8.19
CA ASP A 7 -10.18 -6.74 8.67
C ASP A 7 -9.74 -6.50 10.12
N ALA A 8 -9.62 -7.56 10.93
CA ALA A 8 -9.07 -7.45 12.28
C ALA A 8 -7.56 -7.14 12.26
N ALA A 9 -6.81 -7.59 11.24
CA ALA A 9 -5.38 -7.34 11.12
C ALA A 9 -5.09 -5.89 10.68
N TRP A 10 -5.96 -5.34 9.83
CA TRP A 10 -5.98 -3.95 9.38
C TRP A 10 -6.13 -2.96 10.56
N ALA A 11 -7.06 -3.22 11.49
CA ALA A 11 -7.25 -2.44 12.70
C ALA A 11 -6.17 -2.70 13.77
N TYR A 12 -5.71 -3.95 13.91
CA TYR A 12 -4.76 -4.38 14.96
C TYR A 12 -3.34 -3.88 14.74
N THR A 13 -2.86 -3.82 13.48
CA THR A 13 -1.48 -3.40 13.17
C THR A 13 -1.29 -1.90 13.38
N ILE A 14 -2.28 -1.09 13.00
CA ILE A 14 -2.30 0.35 13.31
C ILE A 14 -2.49 0.56 14.82
N THR A 15 -3.32 -0.25 15.49
CA THR A 15 -3.48 -0.18 16.96
C THR A 15 -2.20 -0.55 17.72
N GLN A 16 -1.37 -1.47 17.21
CA GLN A 16 -0.07 -1.78 17.83
C GLN A 16 0.97 -0.68 17.60
N ILE A 17 1.02 -0.11 16.39
CA ILE A 17 1.95 0.98 16.07
C ILE A 17 1.57 2.25 16.84
N CYS A 18 0.29 2.63 16.87
CA CYS A 18 -0.21 3.77 17.64
C CYS A 18 -0.32 3.50 19.15
N GLY A 19 -0.48 2.24 19.56
CA GLY A 19 -0.54 1.82 20.97
C GLY A 19 0.82 1.84 21.67
N ASN A 20 1.91 1.68 20.91
CA ASN A 20 3.27 1.80 21.42
C ASN A 20 3.76 3.25 21.56
N LEU A 21 3.05 4.22 20.95
CA LEU A 21 3.37 5.65 21.06
C LEU A 21 2.70 6.36 22.25
N TYR A 22 1.84 5.66 23.03
CA TYR A 22 1.18 6.23 24.22
C TYR A 22 1.13 5.24 25.39
N PRO A 23 2.06 5.31 26.37
CA PRO A 23 1.94 4.54 27.60
C PRO A 23 0.86 5.15 28.50
N GLN A 24 -0.33 4.52 28.49
CA GLN A 24 -1.38 4.53 29.52
C GLN A 24 -1.74 5.87 30.21
N ARG A 25 -2.95 6.38 29.92
CA ARG A 25 -3.87 6.80 31.00
C ARG A 25 -5.33 6.50 30.65
N ARG A 26 -5.89 5.52 31.37
CA ARG A 26 -7.33 5.20 31.46
C ARG A 26 -8.09 6.46 31.88
N ASN A 27 -8.98 6.99 31.03
CA ASN A 27 -10.22 7.67 31.43
C ASN A 27 -11.17 7.77 30.22
N LEU A 28 -12.47 7.65 30.49
CA LEU A 28 -13.51 7.07 29.63
C LEU A 28 -13.96 7.85 28.37
N ASN A 29 -13.29 8.92 27.95
CA ASN A 29 -13.61 9.65 26.70
C ASN A 29 -12.73 9.25 25.49
N SER A 30 -11.65 8.49 25.71
CA SER A 30 -10.75 8.02 24.64
C SER A 30 -11.34 6.90 23.77
N ARG A 31 -12.38 6.22 24.25
CA ARG A 31 -13.03 5.12 23.52
C ARG A 31 -13.75 5.62 22.26
N ASN A 32 -14.39 6.79 22.31
CA ASN A 32 -15.15 7.31 21.16
C ASN A 32 -14.22 7.80 20.04
N LYS A 33 -13.12 8.49 20.36
CA LYS A 33 -12.16 8.96 19.36
C LYS A 33 -11.36 7.84 18.72
N LYS A 34 -10.88 6.86 19.51
CA LYS A 34 -10.30 5.64 18.94
C LYS A 34 -11.29 4.91 18.05
N THR A 35 -12.57 4.85 18.41
CA THR A 35 -13.58 4.18 17.59
C THR A 35 -13.90 4.97 16.31
N LEU A 36 -13.85 6.31 16.33
CA LEU A 36 -14.03 7.17 15.15
C LEU A 36 -12.84 7.08 14.19
N VAL A 37 -11.61 7.18 14.73
CA VAL A 37 -10.37 6.94 13.98
C VAL A 37 -10.37 5.51 13.43
N MET A 38 -10.80 4.50 14.19
CA MET A 38 -10.90 3.12 13.68
C MET A 38 -12.05 2.92 12.68
N ASN A 39 -13.11 3.72 12.74
CA ASN A 39 -14.19 3.70 11.75
C ASN A 39 -13.79 4.38 10.43
N ALA A 40 -13.08 5.51 10.47
CA ALA A 40 -12.50 6.21 9.31
C ALA A 40 -11.33 5.42 8.71
N MET A 41 -10.49 4.92 9.62
CA MET A 41 -9.74 3.69 9.57
C MET A 41 -10.28 2.69 8.53
N GLY A 42 -11.39 2.03 8.91
CA GLY A 42 -11.85 0.79 8.30
C GLY A 42 -12.70 -0.03 9.27
N SER A 43 -13.86 0.50 9.64
CA SER A 43 -14.90 -0.32 10.28
C SER A 43 -15.21 -1.55 9.42
N THR A 44 -15.46 -2.72 10.03
CA THR A 44 -15.88 -3.97 9.33
C THR A 44 -17.19 -3.84 8.54
N LEU A 45 -17.77 -2.64 8.49
CA LEU A 45 -19.00 -2.29 7.78
C LEU A 45 -18.74 -1.48 6.50
N ASN A 46 -17.49 -1.07 6.21
CA ASN A 46 -17.18 -0.34 4.97
C ASN A 46 -16.89 -1.31 3.81
N ASN A 47 -17.93 -2.03 3.39
CA ASN A 47 -17.91 -3.04 2.32
C ASN A 47 -18.02 -2.46 0.90
N ALA A 48 -17.92 -1.13 0.73
CA ALA A 48 -18.38 -0.50 -0.51
C ALA A 48 -17.34 -0.45 -1.66
N HIS A 49 -16.02 -0.54 -1.39
CA HIS A 49 -15.04 -0.08 -2.40
C HIS A 49 -13.84 -1.00 -2.74
N PHE A 50 -13.73 -2.21 -2.20
CA PHE A 50 -12.61 -3.13 -2.51
C PHE A 50 -13.02 -4.40 -3.27
N THR A 51 -14.06 -4.32 -4.10
CA THR A 51 -14.69 -5.49 -4.68
C THR A 51 -14.42 -5.63 -6.17
N PHE A 52 -13.17 -5.86 -6.60
CA PHE A 52 -12.93 -6.45 -7.93
C PHE A 52 -11.74 -7.43 -7.96
N PHE A 53 -12.14 -8.71 -8.14
CA PHE A 53 -11.47 -9.88 -8.73
C PHE A 53 -10.05 -10.30 -8.25
N LEU A 54 -10.01 -11.56 -7.77
CA LEU A 54 -8.85 -12.46 -7.54
C LEU A 54 -8.13 -12.36 -6.18
N ASN A 55 -8.27 -13.42 -5.38
CA ASN A 55 -7.50 -13.70 -4.15
C ASN A 55 -5.99 -13.49 -4.31
N GLY A 56 -5.43 -13.69 -5.51
CA GLY A 56 -4.02 -13.45 -5.80
C GLY A 56 -3.64 -11.96 -5.77
N LEU A 57 -4.47 -11.09 -6.36
CA LEU A 57 -4.25 -9.64 -6.31
C LEU A 57 -4.45 -9.09 -4.90
N ASN A 58 -5.44 -9.59 -4.17
CA ASN A 58 -5.65 -9.19 -2.77
C ASN A 58 -4.49 -9.62 -1.87
N ASN A 59 -3.92 -10.80 -2.09
CA ASN A 59 -2.72 -11.22 -1.37
C ASN A 59 -1.50 -10.35 -1.73
N MET A 60 -1.30 -10.02 -3.01
CA MET A 60 -0.22 -9.12 -3.43
C MET A 60 -0.37 -7.72 -2.84
N LYS A 61 -1.59 -7.17 -2.84
CA LYS A 61 -1.90 -5.91 -2.15
C LYS A 61 -1.48 -6.01 -0.69
N LEU A 62 -1.93 -7.04 0.03
CA LEU A 62 -1.57 -7.25 1.43
C LEU A 62 -0.05 -7.27 1.65
N GLN A 63 0.69 -8.02 0.83
CA GLN A 63 2.15 -8.10 0.95
C GLN A 63 2.81 -6.72 0.76
N ILE A 64 2.39 -5.97 -0.26
CA ILE A 64 2.91 -4.61 -0.50
C ILE A 64 2.62 -3.71 0.71
N TRP A 65 1.39 -3.75 1.24
CA TRP A 65 0.98 -2.93 2.39
C TRP A 65 1.81 -3.20 3.66
N VAL A 66 2.08 -4.47 3.97
CA VAL A 66 2.93 -4.84 5.12
C VAL A 66 4.43 -4.64 4.85
N GLY A 67 4.82 -4.16 3.67
CA GLY A 67 6.21 -3.87 3.30
C GLY A 67 7.00 -5.08 2.77
N ASN A 68 6.32 -6.21 2.52
CA ASN A 68 6.90 -7.41 1.93
C ASN A 68 6.96 -7.31 0.41
N ASN A 69 7.72 -8.22 -0.21
CA ASN A 69 7.72 -8.40 -1.66
C ASN A 69 6.35 -8.94 -2.13
N PRO A 70 5.84 -8.53 -3.30
CA PRO A 70 4.56 -9.01 -3.84
C PRO A 70 4.47 -10.54 -3.97
N VAL A 71 5.61 -11.18 -4.26
CA VAL A 71 5.79 -12.63 -4.30
C VAL A 71 7.08 -12.96 -3.55
N ALA A 72 7.10 -14.09 -2.85
CA ALA A 72 8.32 -14.61 -2.22
C ALA A 72 9.43 -14.83 -3.27
N GLU A 73 10.67 -14.52 -2.90
CA GLU A 73 11.81 -14.50 -3.84
C GLU A 73 12.08 -15.87 -4.46
N ASP A 74 12.06 -16.93 -3.65
CA ASP A 74 12.20 -18.32 -4.07
C ASP A 74 11.14 -18.73 -5.11
N ARG A 75 9.90 -18.29 -4.89
CA ARG A 75 8.77 -18.62 -5.75
C ARG A 75 8.84 -17.94 -7.10
N ILE A 76 9.20 -16.65 -7.14
CA ILE A 76 9.35 -15.95 -8.43
C ILE A 76 10.61 -16.42 -9.17
N GLU A 77 11.69 -16.76 -8.46
CA GLU A 77 12.89 -17.36 -9.04
C GLU A 77 12.58 -18.68 -9.76
N ALA A 78 11.79 -19.55 -9.13
CA ALA A 78 11.34 -20.79 -9.76
C ALA A 78 10.50 -20.53 -11.02
N MET A 79 9.64 -19.49 -11.00
CA MET A 79 8.78 -19.15 -12.12
C MET A 79 9.54 -18.56 -13.32
N ILE A 80 10.58 -17.75 -13.10
CA ILE A 80 11.37 -17.18 -14.21
C ILE A 80 12.16 -18.26 -14.95
N LYS A 81 12.50 -19.36 -14.26
CA LYS A 81 13.24 -20.50 -14.80
C LYS A 81 12.36 -21.48 -15.61
N ASP A 82 11.05 -21.38 -15.47
CA ASP A 82 10.05 -22.25 -16.12
C ASP A 82 10.12 -22.14 -17.67
N THR A 83 9.63 -23.17 -18.34
CA THR A 83 9.39 -23.17 -19.79
C THR A 83 8.21 -22.28 -20.15
N ASN A 84 7.22 -22.11 -19.25
CA ASN A 84 6.10 -21.20 -19.47
C ASN A 84 6.33 -19.84 -18.77
N PRO A 85 6.56 -18.75 -19.50
CA PRO A 85 6.87 -17.44 -18.92
C PRO A 85 5.65 -16.76 -18.29
N THR A 86 4.44 -17.20 -18.62
CA THR A 86 3.18 -16.51 -18.32
C THR A 86 3.00 -16.24 -16.84
N ARG A 87 3.37 -17.20 -15.98
CA ARG A 87 3.23 -17.05 -14.52
C ARG A 87 4.12 -15.95 -13.97
N ALA A 88 5.39 -15.91 -14.35
CA ALA A 88 6.31 -14.87 -13.92
C ALA A 88 5.84 -13.50 -14.44
N LEU A 89 5.55 -13.40 -15.74
CA LEU A 89 5.10 -12.15 -16.36
C LEU A 89 3.81 -11.61 -15.74
N ASN A 90 2.84 -12.47 -15.41
CA ASN A 90 1.61 -12.05 -14.76
C ASN A 90 1.85 -11.54 -13.34
N ASN A 91 2.76 -12.13 -12.57
CA ASN A 91 3.09 -11.62 -11.23
C ASN A 91 3.76 -10.24 -11.30
N LEU A 92 4.67 -10.03 -12.25
CA LEU A 92 5.30 -8.71 -12.46
C LEU A 92 4.27 -7.66 -12.87
N ARG A 93 3.35 -8.00 -13.80
CA ARG A 93 2.22 -7.13 -14.19
C ARG A 93 1.34 -6.81 -13.00
N SER A 94 0.91 -7.82 -12.25
CA SER A 94 0.02 -7.65 -11.11
C SER A 94 0.61 -6.74 -10.03
N ALA A 95 1.93 -6.81 -9.79
CA ALA A 95 2.61 -5.90 -8.88
C ALA A 95 2.48 -4.43 -9.34
N LEU A 96 2.71 -4.14 -10.62
CA LEU A 96 2.51 -2.80 -11.20
C LEU A 96 1.04 -2.37 -11.13
N SER A 97 0.12 -3.28 -11.47
CA SER A 97 -1.33 -3.00 -11.49
C SER A 97 -1.86 -2.56 -10.14
N VAL A 98 -1.25 -2.95 -9.02
CA VAL A 98 -1.66 -2.47 -7.70
C VAL A 98 -1.45 -0.96 -7.57
N ILE A 99 -0.30 -0.44 -7.99
CA ILE A 99 -0.02 1.00 -7.90
C ILE A 99 -0.82 1.78 -8.95
N TYR A 100 -0.91 1.29 -10.19
CA TYR A 100 -1.77 1.93 -11.21
C TYR A 100 -3.24 1.95 -10.80
N TYR A 101 -3.71 0.92 -10.10
CA TYR A 101 -5.05 0.91 -9.54
C TYR A 101 -5.22 2.00 -8.47
N LEU A 102 -4.23 2.19 -7.58
CA LEU A 102 -4.31 3.24 -6.55
C LEU A 102 -4.31 4.66 -7.13
N ASN A 103 -3.70 4.86 -8.29
CA ASN A 103 -3.75 6.13 -9.03
C ASN A 103 -5.02 6.30 -9.88
N HIS A 104 -5.80 5.24 -10.11
CA HIS A 104 -7.03 5.37 -10.91
C HIS A 104 -8.00 6.30 -10.18
N PRO A 105 -8.60 7.33 -10.82
CA PRO A 105 -9.32 8.42 -10.14
C PRO A 105 -10.30 7.95 -9.05
N ILE A 106 -11.15 6.97 -9.39
CA ILE A 106 -12.12 6.40 -8.44
C ILE A 106 -11.45 5.76 -7.23
N ALA A 107 -10.39 4.99 -7.44
CA ALA A 107 -9.69 4.31 -6.36
C ALA A 107 -8.82 5.28 -5.56
N HIS A 108 -8.23 6.27 -6.23
CA HIS A 108 -7.48 7.37 -5.66
C HIS A 108 -8.31 8.12 -4.62
N ASP A 109 -9.48 8.63 -5.03
CA ASP A 109 -10.42 9.32 -4.14
C ASP A 109 -10.83 8.43 -2.95
N ASN A 110 -11.04 7.13 -3.20
CA ASN A 110 -11.46 6.18 -2.17
C ASN A 110 -10.40 5.89 -1.10
N TRP A 111 -9.10 6.10 -1.36
CA TRP A 111 -8.06 5.93 -0.34
C TRP A 111 -7.58 7.26 0.25
N VAL A 112 -7.61 8.35 -0.55
CA VAL A 112 -7.26 9.70 -0.10
C VAL A 112 -8.30 10.25 0.87
N SER A 113 -9.59 10.06 0.59
CA SER A 113 -10.66 10.60 1.45
C SER A 113 -10.59 10.05 2.90
N PRO A 114 -10.51 8.73 3.14
CA PRO A 114 -10.30 8.20 4.49
C PRO A 114 -9.00 8.67 5.15
N ALA A 115 -7.93 8.87 4.39
CA ALA A 115 -6.67 9.38 4.92
C ALA A 115 -6.80 10.83 5.43
N ASN A 116 -7.57 11.66 4.73
CA ASN A 116 -7.89 13.02 5.16
C ASN A 116 -8.86 13.06 6.35
N ASP A 117 -9.80 12.10 6.44
CA ASP A 117 -10.66 11.95 7.62
C ASP A 117 -9.83 11.66 8.88
N VAL A 118 -8.82 10.79 8.77
CA VAL A 118 -7.89 10.48 9.86
C VAL A 118 -7.08 11.70 10.27
N ARG A 119 -6.56 12.45 9.29
CA ARG A 119 -5.89 13.73 9.53
C ARG A 119 -6.79 14.70 10.29
N THR A 120 -8.06 14.80 9.91
CA THR A 120 -9.05 15.67 10.57
C THR A 120 -9.24 15.28 12.03
N GLU A 121 -9.32 13.99 12.34
CA GLU A 121 -9.42 13.50 13.71
C GLU A 121 -8.13 13.77 14.52
N TRP A 122 -6.96 13.67 13.89
CA TRP A 122 -5.69 14.07 14.53
C TRP A 122 -5.68 15.56 14.87
N GLY A 123 -6.13 16.43 13.96
CA GLY A 123 -6.25 17.86 14.23
C GLY A 123 -7.20 18.18 15.39
N ARG A 124 -8.32 17.45 15.50
CA ARG A 124 -9.24 17.56 16.65
C ARG A 124 -8.57 17.12 17.96
N ALA A 125 -7.76 16.07 17.92
CA ALA A 125 -7.03 15.58 19.09
C ALA A 125 -5.94 16.57 19.54
N GLU A 126 -5.16 17.11 18.60
CA GLU A 126 -4.15 18.15 18.83
C GLU A 126 -4.77 19.41 19.47
N LEU A 127 -5.90 19.88 18.94
CA LEU A 127 -6.61 21.05 19.49
C LEU A 127 -7.11 20.80 20.91
N GLU A 128 -7.68 19.63 21.20
CA GLU A 128 -8.14 19.30 22.55
C GLU A 128 -6.96 19.21 23.53
N TRP A 129 -5.84 18.64 23.09
CA TRP A 129 -4.62 18.55 23.88
C TRP A 129 -4.10 19.93 24.27
N ALA A 130 -4.00 20.85 23.29
CA ALA A 130 -3.59 22.23 23.51
C ALA A 130 -4.57 22.98 24.43
N THR A 131 -5.88 22.80 24.22
CA THR A 131 -6.93 23.45 25.04
C THR A 131 -6.92 22.99 26.49
N ALA A 132 -6.47 21.76 26.76
CA ALA A 132 -6.27 21.24 28.12
C ALA A 132 -5.04 21.84 28.83
N GLY A 133 -4.35 22.81 28.22
CA GLY A 133 -3.18 23.48 28.77
C GLY A 133 -1.86 22.75 28.50
N ASN A 134 -1.88 21.72 27.65
CA ASN A 134 -0.66 21.09 27.17
C ASN A 134 -0.09 21.92 26.00
N GLY A 135 1.20 21.74 25.70
CA GLY A 135 1.81 22.36 24.52
C GLY A 135 1.19 21.85 23.22
N ARG A 136 1.51 22.51 22.10
CA ARG A 136 1.13 22.02 20.76
C ARG A 136 1.99 20.82 20.38
N GLU A 137 1.36 19.73 19.96
CA GLU A 137 2.01 18.54 19.40
C GLU A 137 1.64 18.44 17.92
N PRO A 138 2.60 18.51 16.97
CA PRO A 138 2.32 18.61 15.53
C PRO A 138 1.95 17.23 14.93
N VAL A 139 0.88 16.61 15.43
CA VAL A 139 0.48 15.25 15.06
C VAL A 139 -0.03 15.20 13.61
N THR A 140 -0.68 16.26 13.14
CA THR A 140 -1.12 16.35 11.74
C THR A 140 0.04 16.46 10.77
N GLU A 141 1.06 17.26 11.08
CA GLU A 141 2.27 17.38 10.26
C GLU A 141 3.01 16.04 10.17
N PHE A 142 3.15 15.35 11.31
CA PHE A 142 3.73 14.01 11.36
C PHE A 142 2.92 13.00 10.53
N TRP A 143 1.58 13.05 10.58
CA TRP A 143 0.71 12.18 9.78
C TRP A 143 0.91 12.42 8.28
N ASP A 144 0.98 13.68 7.85
CA ASP A 144 1.14 14.07 6.46
C ASP A 144 2.50 13.58 5.90
N GLU A 145 3.58 13.78 6.66
CA GLU A 145 4.92 13.27 6.31
C GLU A 145 4.94 11.73 6.29
N TRP A 146 4.45 11.09 7.36
CA TRP A 146 4.47 9.64 7.49
C TRP A 146 3.69 8.96 6.36
N LEU A 147 2.50 9.46 6.01
CA LEU A 147 1.67 8.84 4.98
C LEU A 147 2.32 8.97 3.59
N ARG A 148 2.91 10.13 3.29
CA ARG A 148 3.64 10.37 2.04
C ARG A 148 4.83 9.43 1.92
N ASP A 149 5.66 9.35 2.95
CA ASP A 149 6.80 8.43 3.00
C ASP A 149 6.35 6.96 2.92
N PHE A 150 5.26 6.63 3.62
CA PHE A 150 4.68 5.30 3.65
C PHE A 150 4.33 4.83 2.23
N MET A 151 3.61 5.66 1.46
CA MET A 151 3.17 5.33 0.11
C MET A 151 4.33 5.32 -0.89
N GLN A 152 5.27 6.25 -0.75
CA GLN A 152 6.48 6.32 -1.58
C GLN A 152 7.40 5.11 -1.39
N ASP A 153 7.62 4.65 -0.14
CA ASP A 153 8.41 3.44 0.14
C ASP A 153 7.79 2.20 -0.51
N ARG A 154 6.47 2.03 -0.42
CA ARG A 154 5.73 0.90 -1.02
C ARG A 154 5.86 0.89 -2.53
N THR A 155 5.70 2.06 -3.15
CA THR A 155 5.86 2.22 -4.60
C THR A 155 7.29 1.92 -5.03
N SER A 156 8.27 2.40 -4.26
CA SER A 156 9.69 2.15 -4.50
C SER A 156 10.04 0.67 -4.34
N ARG A 157 9.40 -0.06 -3.43
CA ARG A 157 9.54 -1.52 -3.30
C ARG A 157 8.97 -2.26 -4.51
N VAL A 158 7.78 -1.89 -4.97
CA VAL A 158 7.17 -2.48 -6.18
C VAL A 158 8.06 -2.23 -7.39
N ARG A 159 8.54 -0.99 -7.58
CA ARG A 159 9.49 -0.63 -8.64
C ARG A 159 10.72 -1.53 -8.61
N ARG A 160 11.41 -1.61 -7.46
CA ARG A 160 12.63 -2.43 -7.31
C ARG A 160 12.35 -3.91 -7.57
N PHE A 161 11.24 -4.44 -7.06
CA PHE A 161 10.84 -5.82 -7.28
C PHE A 161 10.68 -6.11 -8.78
N VAL A 162 9.90 -5.30 -9.50
CA VAL A 162 9.64 -5.54 -10.93
C VAL A 162 10.90 -5.38 -11.76
N GLN A 163 11.70 -4.33 -11.52
CA GLN A 163 12.95 -4.09 -12.25
C GLN A 163 13.96 -5.22 -12.05
N ARG A 164 14.16 -5.67 -10.80
CA ARG A 164 15.06 -6.78 -10.48
C ARG A 164 14.64 -8.04 -11.22
N TRP A 165 13.40 -8.49 -11.03
CA TRP A 165 12.95 -9.76 -11.59
C TRP A 165 12.77 -9.71 -13.11
N ALA A 166 12.48 -8.54 -13.69
CA ALA A 166 12.49 -8.35 -15.14
C ALA A 166 13.91 -8.52 -15.72
N CYS A 167 14.94 -7.99 -15.04
CA CYS A 167 16.34 -8.13 -15.43
C CYS A 167 16.83 -9.58 -15.30
N GLU A 168 16.51 -10.24 -14.19
CA GLU A 168 16.85 -11.65 -13.95
C GLU A 168 16.21 -12.56 -15.00
N MET A 169 14.90 -12.40 -15.24
CA MET A 169 14.19 -13.17 -16.25
C MET A 169 14.74 -12.88 -17.65
N ARG A 170 15.09 -11.64 -17.97
CA ARG A 170 15.72 -11.30 -19.26
C ARG A 170 17.04 -12.05 -19.44
N SER A 171 17.89 -12.07 -18.43
CA SER A 171 19.19 -12.75 -18.47
C SER A 171 19.04 -14.25 -18.73
N TYR A 172 18.06 -14.88 -18.09
CA TYR A 172 17.76 -16.30 -18.29
C TYR A 172 17.13 -16.61 -19.66
N TRP A 173 16.26 -15.74 -20.16
CA TRP A 173 15.55 -15.95 -21.43
C TRP A 173 16.33 -15.47 -22.66
N ALA A 174 17.37 -14.64 -22.51
CA ALA A 174 18.14 -14.09 -23.62
C ALA A 174 18.88 -15.14 -24.47
N VAL A 175 19.22 -16.29 -23.89
CA VAL A 175 19.88 -17.40 -24.60
C VAL A 175 18.89 -18.31 -25.33
N ARG A 176 17.58 -18.14 -25.10
CA ARG A 176 16.53 -18.96 -25.72
C ARG A 176 16.17 -18.40 -27.09
N THR A 177 15.83 -19.28 -28.01
CA THR A 177 15.44 -18.94 -29.39
C THR A 177 13.95 -19.26 -29.64
N GLY A 178 13.35 -18.59 -30.63
CA GLY A 178 11.95 -18.81 -31.04
C GLY A 178 11.00 -17.71 -30.55
N ASP A 179 9.79 -17.71 -31.10
CA ASP A 179 8.83 -16.60 -30.93
C ASP A 179 8.45 -16.33 -29.47
N THR A 180 8.29 -17.38 -28.66
CA THR A 180 7.99 -17.24 -27.23
C THR A 180 9.09 -16.49 -26.49
N ALA A 181 10.37 -16.76 -26.82
CA ALA A 181 11.49 -16.07 -26.20
C ALA A 181 11.51 -14.58 -26.61
N THR A 182 11.32 -14.29 -27.90
CA THR A 182 11.24 -12.92 -28.42
C THR A 182 10.11 -12.13 -27.76
N GLN A 183 8.90 -12.68 -27.70
CA GLN A 183 7.74 -12.04 -27.05
C GLN A 183 7.98 -11.82 -25.56
N THR A 184 8.58 -12.80 -24.87
CA THR A 184 8.90 -12.68 -23.45
C THR A 184 9.87 -11.52 -23.20
N LEU A 185 10.94 -11.41 -23.98
CA LEU A 185 11.93 -10.34 -23.87
C LEU A 185 11.32 -8.95 -24.14
N GLN A 186 10.42 -8.84 -25.13
CA GLN A 186 9.69 -7.60 -25.40
C GLN A 186 8.78 -7.19 -24.23
N VAL A 187 8.02 -8.13 -23.67
CA VAL A 187 7.19 -7.88 -22.49
C VAL A 187 8.06 -7.46 -21.30
N LEU A 188 9.19 -8.12 -21.06
CA LEU A 188 10.08 -7.79 -19.95
C LEU A 188 10.65 -6.37 -20.08
N GLN A 189 11.00 -5.94 -21.29
CA GLN A 189 11.42 -4.56 -21.53
C GLN A 189 10.29 -3.56 -21.22
N SER A 190 9.07 -3.86 -21.66
CA SER A 190 7.91 -3.02 -21.36
C SER A 190 7.66 -2.92 -19.85
N LEU A 191 7.70 -4.04 -19.13
CA LEU A 191 7.51 -4.07 -17.67
C LEU A 191 8.60 -3.31 -16.94
N TYR A 192 9.86 -3.43 -17.37
CA TYR A 192 10.98 -2.70 -16.80
C TYR A 192 10.78 -1.18 -16.95
N ASN A 193 10.38 -0.73 -18.14
CA ASN A 193 10.13 0.69 -18.40
C ASN A 193 8.93 1.19 -17.57
N SER A 194 7.81 0.47 -17.57
CA SER A 194 6.65 0.81 -16.75
C SER A 194 6.98 0.88 -15.25
N ALA A 195 7.88 0.03 -14.76
CA ALA A 195 8.36 0.10 -13.40
C ALA A 195 9.23 1.34 -13.14
N SER A 196 10.09 1.72 -14.10
CA SER A 196 10.93 2.92 -14.02
C SER A 196 10.09 4.18 -13.84
N ASP A 197 9.00 4.28 -14.58
CA ASP A 197 8.09 5.44 -14.56
C ASP A 197 7.04 5.34 -13.44
N LEU A 198 7.07 4.28 -12.63
CA LEU A 198 6.05 4.03 -11.62
C LEU A 198 6.14 5.04 -10.48
N SER A 199 5.11 5.86 -10.30
CA SER A 199 4.93 6.74 -9.14
C SER A 199 3.53 6.58 -8.56
N ILE A 200 3.40 6.87 -7.27
CA ILE A 200 2.09 6.99 -6.62
C ILE A 200 1.64 8.44 -6.72
N GLU A 201 0.41 8.66 -7.13
CA GLU A 201 -0.25 9.97 -7.09
C GLU A 201 -0.63 10.26 -5.65
N LEU A 202 -0.25 11.44 -5.14
CA LEU A 202 -0.51 11.85 -3.76
C LEU A 202 -1.36 13.13 -3.71
N ASP A 203 -1.89 13.54 -4.86
CA ASP A 203 -2.71 14.74 -4.99
C ASP A 203 -3.98 14.59 -4.15
N GLY A 204 -4.40 15.68 -3.51
CA GLY A 204 -5.56 15.65 -2.61
C GLY A 204 -5.27 15.05 -1.23
N LEU A 205 -4.10 14.45 -0.97
CA LEU A 205 -3.60 14.38 0.40
C LEU A 205 -3.19 15.80 0.80
N HIS A 206 -3.77 16.29 1.89
CA HIS A 206 -3.73 17.68 2.31
C HIS A 206 -2.36 18.37 2.05
N GLU A 207 -2.42 19.47 1.30
CA GLU A 207 -1.38 20.50 1.25
C GLU A 207 -1.74 21.54 2.33
N GLU A 208 -0.83 21.85 3.25
CA GLU A 208 -0.98 23.00 4.15
C GLU A 208 -0.66 24.31 3.40
N PRO A 209 -1.21 25.46 3.84
CA PRO A 209 -1.38 26.63 3.00
C PRO A 209 -0.06 27.26 2.60
N ILE A 210 -0.03 27.83 1.39
CA ILE A 210 1.02 28.76 0.98
C ILE A 210 1.13 29.84 2.06
N ALA A 211 2.33 29.95 2.62
CA ALA A 211 2.72 30.86 3.70
C ALA A 211 2.33 32.33 3.46
#